data_AF-A0A1F3YVS0-F1
#
_entry.id   AF-A0A1F3YVS0-F1
#
_cell.length_a   1.000
_cell.length_b   1.000
_cell.length_c   1.000
_cell.angle_alpha   90.00
_cell.angle_beta   90.00
_cell.angle_gamma   90.00
#
_symmetry.space_group_name_H-M   'P 1'
#
loop_
_entity.id
_entity.type
_entity.pdbx_description
1 polymer ?
#
loop_
_entity_poly.entity_id
_entity_poly.type
_entity_poly.pdbx_seq_one_letter_code
_entity_poly.pdbx_strand_id
1 'polypeptide(L)'
;MNAFLVSTGVVALAEVGDKTQLLALVLAARFRRPLPIIAGIFFATLANHAFAGALGQWLTQLVSPDVLRWILGLSFMAMGVWTLIPDKLDEGAKRDRRLGAFGTTLIAFFLVEMGDKTQIATVALAARYDALVAVVMGTTLGMLIANVPAVMLGNFTAEKLPVRAVHIAAAILFALLGIAVLGGLDPGL
;
A
#
# COMPACT_ATOMS: atom_id res chain seq x y z
N MET A 1 9.13 0.12 18.63
CA MET A 1 9.46 0.54 17.26
C MET A 1 8.53 1.67 16.84
N ASN A 2 8.97 2.59 15.98
CA ASN A 2 8.05 3.60 15.44
C ASN A 2 7.17 2.95 14.35
N ALA A 3 5.95 2.52 14.70
CA ALA A 3 4.99 1.88 13.79
C ALA A 3 4.82 2.66 12.48
N PHE A 4 4.97 3.99 12.53
CA PHE A 4 5.00 4.88 11.39
C PHE A 4 6.10 4.55 10.38
N LEU A 5 7.34 4.32 10.83
CA LEU A 5 8.48 4.06 9.92
C LEU A 5 8.38 2.68 9.27
N VAL A 6 7.99 1.67 10.05
CA VAL A 6 7.77 0.31 9.53
C VAL A 6 6.67 0.31 8.49
N SER A 7 5.52 0.91 8.80
CA SER A 7 4.40 0.97 7.88
C SER A 7 4.72 1.79 6.62
N THR A 8 5.49 2.88 6.77
CA THR A 8 6.01 3.67 5.63
C THR A 8 6.88 2.80 4.73
N GLY A 9 7.88 2.12 5.30
CA GLY A 9 8.83 1.31 4.54
C GLY A 9 8.18 0.12 3.85
N VAL A 10 7.32 -0.61 4.56
CA VAL A 10 6.58 -1.76 4.02
C VAL A 10 5.72 -1.34 2.83
N VAL A 11 4.89 -0.30 3.00
CA VAL A 11 3.99 0.13 1.93
C VAL A 11 4.75 0.78 0.77
N ALA A 12 5.77 1.60 1.04
CA ALA A 12 6.58 2.17 -0.02
C ALA A 12 7.24 1.09 -0.89
N LEU A 13 7.80 0.04 -0.28
CA LEU A 13 8.43 -1.06 -1.03
C LEU A 13 7.41 -1.91 -1.78
N ALA A 14 6.24 -2.18 -1.19
CA ALA A 14 5.19 -2.98 -1.79
C ALA A 14 4.54 -2.32 -3.01
N GLU A 15 4.55 -0.99 -3.07
CA GLU A 15 3.87 -0.19 -4.09
C GLU A 15 4.76 0.20 -5.28
N VAL A 16 6.09 0.04 -5.18
CA VAL A 16 6.99 0.29 -6.32
C VAL A 16 6.79 -0.77 -7.39
N GLY A 17 6.33 -0.35 -8.56
CA GLY A 17 6.11 -1.20 -9.74
C GLY A 17 4.69 -1.73 -9.87
N ASP A 18 3.77 -1.27 -9.04
CA ASP A 18 2.44 -1.85 -8.87
C ASP A 18 1.33 -1.08 -9.65
N LYS A 19 0.10 -1.60 -9.65
CA LYS A 19 -1.07 -1.08 -10.35
C LYS A 19 -1.32 0.38 -10.05
N THR A 20 -1.20 0.81 -8.79
CA THR A 20 -1.49 2.21 -8.45
C THR A 20 -0.41 3.14 -9.00
N GLN A 21 0.86 2.70 -9.01
CA GLN A 21 1.94 3.46 -9.66
C GLN A 21 1.76 3.54 -11.19
N LEU A 22 1.33 2.46 -11.84
CA LEU A 22 0.97 2.48 -13.26
C LEU A 22 -0.22 3.42 -13.54
N LEU A 23 -1.24 3.40 -12.69
CA LEU A 23 -2.37 4.33 -12.75
C LEU A 23 -1.91 5.78 -12.59
N ALA A 24 -0.98 6.06 -11.66
CA ALA A 24 -0.40 7.38 -11.45
C ALA A 24 0.26 7.91 -12.73
N LEU A 25 1.04 7.07 -13.41
CA LEU A 25 1.69 7.41 -14.69
C LEU A 25 0.66 7.72 -15.78
N VAL A 26 -0.37 6.88 -15.91
CA VAL A 26 -1.45 7.10 -16.90
C VAL A 26 -2.19 8.41 -16.63
N LEU A 27 -2.51 8.71 -15.37
CA LEU A 27 -3.18 9.94 -14.98
C LEU A 27 -2.28 11.17 -15.20
N ALA A 28 -0.98 11.07 -14.90
CA ALA A 28 0.00 12.13 -15.14
C ALA A 28 0.13 12.45 -16.63
N ALA A 29 0.25 11.41 -17.47
CA ALA A 29 0.31 11.56 -18.93
C ALA A 29 -0.99 12.15 -19.51
N ARG A 30 -2.15 11.74 -18.98
CA ARG A 30 -3.47 12.19 -19.44
C ARG A 30 -3.77 13.63 -19.05
N PHE A 31 -3.63 13.97 -17.77
CA PHE A 31 -4.10 15.24 -17.23
C PHE A 31 -3.04 16.32 -17.19
N ARG A 32 -1.74 15.96 -17.12
CA ARG A 32 -0.60 16.89 -17.03
C ARG A 32 -0.77 17.93 -15.90
N ARG A 33 -1.43 17.53 -14.81
CA ARG A 33 -1.74 18.36 -13.65
C ARG A 33 -1.32 17.60 -12.38
N PRO A 34 -0.05 17.70 -11.96
CA PRO A 34 0.49 16.86 -10.89
C PRO A 34 -0.18 17.14 -9.53
N LEU A 35 -0.40 18.40 -9.16
CA LEU A 35 -0.95 18.72 -7.82
C LEU A 35 -2.37 18.15 -7.59
N PRO A 36 -3.34 18.29 -8.52
CA PRO A 36 -4.64 17.62 -8.38
C PRO A 36 -4.56 16.10 -8.30
N ILE A 37 -3.62 15.48 -9.02
CA ILE A 37 -3.42 14.02 -8.98
C ILE A 37 -2.87 13.62 -7.61
N ILE A 38 -1.79 14.26 -7.15
CA ILE A 38 -1.19 13.99 -5.83
C ILE A 38 -2.21 14.17 -4.71
N ALA A 39 -3.03 15.22 -4.75
CA ALA A 39 -4.10 15.42 -3.79
C ALA A 39 -5.14 14.28 -3.85
N GLY A 40 -5.51 13.83 -5.05
CA GLY A 40 -6.42 12.69 -5.24
C GLY A 40 -5.86 11.40 -4.65
N ILE A 41 -4.59 11.10 -4.88
CA ILE A 41 -3.89 9.95 -4.30
C ILE A 41 -3.91 10.05 -2.77
N PHE A 42 -3.49 11.19 -2.22
CA PHE A 42 -3.45 11.40 -0.77
C PHE A 42 -4.80 11.13 -0.11
N PHE A 43 -5.89 11.73 -0.59
CA PHE A 43 -7.20 11.55 0.03
C PHE A 43 -7.79 10.16 -0.21
N ALA A 44 -7.55 9.54 -1.37
CA ALA A 44 -7.99 8.18 -1.66
C ALA A 44 -7.33 7.19 -0.70
N THR A 45 -6.00 7.24 -0.64
CA THR A 45 -5.18 6.38 0.21
C THR A 45 -5.46 6.63 1.69
N LEU A 46 -5.54 7.89 2.14
CA LEU A 46 -5.83 8.19 3.54
C LEU A 46 -7.17 7.57 3.97
N ALA A 47 -8.20 7.66 3.13
CA ALA A 47 -9.49 7.04 3.40
C ALA A 47 -9.40 5.50 3.41
N ASN A 48 -8.73 4.91 2.41
CA ASN A 48 -8.58 3.46 2.30
C ASN A 48 -7.78 2.87 3.47
N HIS A 49 -6.67 3.49 3.83
CA HIS A 49 -5.80 3.06 4.91
C HIS A 49 -6.41 3.32 6.29
N ALA A 50 -7.16 4.42 6.47
CA ALA A 50 -7.93 4.62 7.70
C ALA A 50 -8.99 3.53 7.88
N PHE A 51 -9.70 3.17 6.80
CA PHE A 51 -10.67 2.07 6.81
C PHE A 51 -9.99 0.72 7.13
N ALA A 52 -8.91 0.39 6.43
CA ALA A 52 -8.12 -0.81 6.66
C ALA A 52 -7.56 -0.88 8.10
N GLY A 53 -7.03 0.24 8.59
CA GLY A 53 -6.49 0.33 9.93
C GLY A 53 -7.55 0.15 11.01
N ALA A 54 -8.71 0.78 10.84
CA ALA A 54 -9.85 0.60 11.74
C ALA A 54 -10.35 -0.85 11.74
N LEU A 55 -10.38 -1.50 10.57
CA LEU A 55 -10.74 -2.91 10.45
C LEU A 55 -9.72 -3.80 11.19
N GLY A 56 -8.42 -3.55 11.03
CA GLY A 56 -7.37 -4.26 11.75
C GLY A 56 -7.49 -4.15 13.26
N GLN A 57 -7.72 -2.93 13.76
CA GLN A 57 -7.95 -2.66 15.19
C GLN A 57 -9.24 -3.28 15.72
N TRP A 58 -10.29 -3.37 14.90
CA TRP A 58 -11.52 -4.05 15.29
C TRP A 58 -11.34 -5.56 15.39
N LEU A 59 -10.55 -6.17 14.50
CA LEU A 59 -10.26 -7.62 14.53
C LEU A 59 -9.57 -8.08 15.81
N THR A 60 -8.74 -7.23 16.44
CA THR A 60 -8.07 -7.57 17.72
C THR A 60 -9.05 -7.76 18.87
N GLN A 61 -10.27 -7.22 18.77
CA GLN A 61 -11.32 -7.34 19.79
C GLN A 61 -12.17 -8.60 19.61
N LEU A 62 -12.13 -9.22 18.43
CA LEU A 62 -12.97 -10.36 18.06
C LEU A 62 -12.23 -11.70 18.18
N VAL A 63 -10.90 -11.67 18.14
CA VAL A 63 -10.06 -12.86 17.94
C VAL A 63 -9.07 -12.98 19.08
N SER A 64 -8.81 -14.20 19.55
CA SER A 64 -7.81 -14.43 20.61
C SER A 64 -6.40 -14.08 20.12
N PRO A 65 -5.48 -13.68 21.03
CA PRO A 65 -4.11 -13.32 20.66
C PRO A 65 -3.37 -14.42 19.87
N ASP A 66 -3.60 -15.70 20.20
CA ASP A 66 -2.98 -16.82 19.50
C ASP A 66 -3.47 -16.95 18.06
N VAL A 67 -4.79 -16.84 17.84
CA VAL A 67 -5.37 -16.92 16.49
C VAL A 67 -4.95 -15.68 15.68
N LEU A 68 -4.94 -14.51 16.29
CA LEU A 68 -4.46 -13.28 15.66
C LEU A 68 -2.99 -13.41 15.23
N ARG A 69 -2.14 -13.99 16.06
CA ARG A 69 -0.72 -14.27 15.70
C ARG A 69 -0.62 -15.11 14.43
N TRP A 70 -1.41 -16.18 14.32
CA TRP A 70 -1.45 -17.02 13.12
C TRP A 70 -1.98 -16.27 11.90
N ILE A 71 -3.09 -15.53 12.04
CA ILE A 71 -3.67 -14.75 10.95
C ILE A 71 -2.64 -13.73 10.42
N LEU A 72 -2.01 -12.97 11.31
CA LEU A 72 -1.04 -11.93 10.92
C LEU A 72 0.21 -12.52 10.30
N GLY A 73 0.79 -13.54 10.93
CA GLY A 73 1.97 -14.21 10.42
C GLY A 73 1.75 -14.80 9.03
N LEU A 74 0.65 -15.54 8.84
CA LEU A 74 0.31 -16.13 7.55
C LEU A 74 -0.04 -15.06 6.50
N SER A 75 -0.71 -13.97 6.90
CA SER A 75 -1.01 -12.84 6.00
C SER A 75 0.27 -12.17 5.49
N PHE A 76 1.26 -11.91 6.35
CA PHE A 76 2.54 -11.36 5.91
C PHE A 76 3.31 -12.34 4.99
N MET A 77 3.30 -13.64 5.28
CA MET A 77 3.91 -14.64 4.38
C MET A 77 3.21 -14.67 3.02
N ALA A 78 1.88 -14.66 3.01
CA ALA A 78 1.08 -14.62 1.78
C ALA A 78 1.34 -13.34 0.98
N MET A 79 1.43 -12.20 1.65
CA MET A 79 1.80 -10.90 1.07
C MET A 79 3.18 -10.94 0.42
N GLY A 80 4.17 -11.53 1.10
CA GLY A 80 5.51 -11.68 0.54
C GLY A 80 5.53 -12.48 -0.77
N VAL A 81 4.71 -13.53 -0.86
CA VAL A 81 4.55 -14.29 -2.12
C VAL A 81 3.78 -13.47 -3.16
N TRP A 82 2.71 -12.79 -2.77
CA TRP A 82 1.87 -12.01 -3.69
C TRP A 82 2.66 -10.85 -4.33
N THR A 83 3.47 -10.12 -3.57
CA THR A 83 4.29 -9.02 -4.10
C THR A 83 5.29 -9.47 -5.19
N LEU A 84 5.65 -10.76 -5.25
CA LEU A 84 6.50 -11.29 -6.33
C LEU A 84 5.76 -11.46 -7.67
N ILE A 85 4.44 -11.45 -7.66
CA ILE A 85 3.60 -11.57 -8.86
C ILE A 85 3.46 -10.17 -9.47
N PRO A 86 3.97 -9.92 -10.68
CA PRO A 86 3.88 -8.60 -11.30
C PRO A 86 2.43 -8.23 -11.61
N ASP A 87 2.07 -7.04 -11.18
CA ASP A 87 0.75 -6.51 -11.37
C ASP A 87 0.61 -5.81 -12.74
N LYS A 88 -0.60 -5.83 -13.27
CA LYS A 88 -0.97 -5.14 -14.53
C LYS A 88 -2.14 -4.22 -14.24
N LEU A 89 -2.14 -3.05 -14.87
CA LEU A 89 -3.28 -2.16 -14.83
C LEU A 89 -4.35 -2.67 -15.80
N ASP A 90 -5.52 -3.05 -15.28
CA ASP A 90 -6.64 -3.46 -16.13
C ASP A 90 -7.15 -2.26 -16.95
N GLU A 91 -7.24 -2.40 -18.26
CA GLU A 91 -7.66 -1.33 -19.18
C GLU A 91 -9.17 -0.98 -19.07
N GLY A 92 -9.92 -1.68 -18.21
CA GLY A 92 -11.39 -1.67 -18.15
C GLY A 92 -12.04 -0.57 -17.30
N ALA A 93 -11.28 0.29 -16.62
CA ALA A 93 -11.88 1.35 -15.81
C ALA A 93 -12.58 2.38 -16.72
N LYS A 94 -13.93 2.41 -16.69
CA LYS A 94 -14.75 3.38 -17.43
C LYS A 94 -14.30 4.80 -17.07
N ARG A 95 -13.63 5.45 -18.02
CA ARG A 95 -13.09 6.80 -17.88
C ARG A 95 -14.23 7.81 -17.93
N ASP A 96 -14.82 8.12 -16.79
CA ASP A 96 -15.82 9.18 -16.75
C ASP A 96 -15.17 10.52 -17.11
N ARG A 97 -15.62 11.13 -18.22
CA ARG A 97 -15.06 12.39 -18.74
C ARG A 97 -15.52 13.60 -17.93
N ARG A 98 -16.46 13.43 -16.99
CA ARG A 98 -17.05 14.52 -16.20
C ARG A 98 -16.22 14.89 -14.97
N LEU A 99 -15.38 13.98 -14.48
CA LEU A 99 -14.55 14.21 -13.30
C LEU A 99 -13.21 14.81 -13.71
N GLY A 100 -12.82 15.94 -13.11
CA GLY A 100 -11.49 16.54 -13.31
C GLY A 100 -10.34 15.63 -12.84
N ALA A 101 -9.10 16.10 -12.97
CA ALA A 101 -7.91 15.33 -12.58
C ALA A 101 -7.96 14.82 -11.13
N PHE A 102 -8.36 15.69 -10.19
CA PHE A 102 -8.54 15.31 -8.78
C PHE A 102 -9.60 14.21 -8.60
N GLY A 103 -10.83 14.46 -9.06
CA GLY A 103 -11.94 13.52 -8.85
C GLY A 103 -11.74 12.17 -9.55
N THR A 104 -11.16 12.17 -10.75
CA THR A 104 -10.78 10.93 -11.44
C THR A 104 -9.74 10.16 -10.63
N THR A 105 -8.71 10.84 -10.13
CA THR A 105 -7.64 10.20 -9.35
C THR A 105 -8.18 9.65 -8.04
N LEU A 106 -8.96 10.46 -7.30
CA LEU A 106 -9.55 10.09 -6.02
C LEU A 106 -10.35 8.79 -6.13
N ILE A 107 -11.29 8.72 -7.08
CA ILE A 107 -12.16 7.54 -7.23
C ILE A 107 -11.36 6.35 -7.77
N ALA A 108 -10.49 6.56 -8.77
CA ALA A 108 -9.74 5.46 -9.37
C ALA A 108 -8.77 4.83 -8.37
N PHE A 109 -7.99 5.62 -7.62
CA PHE A 109 -7.10 5.10 -6.59
C PHE A 109 -7.88 4.37 -5.50
N PHE A 110 -8.96 4.97 -4.99
CA PHE A 110 -9.77 4.35 -3.95
C PHE A 110 -10.31 2.97 -4.37
N LEU A 111 -10.84 2.86 -5.60
CA LEU A 111 -11.38 1.61 -6.11
C LEU A 111 -10.29 0.57 -6.43
N VAL A 112 -9.16 0.99 -7.00
CA VAL A 112 -8.06 0.06 -7.35
C VAL A 112 -7.39 -0.49 -6.11
N GLU A 113 -7.28 0.30 -5.04
CA GLU A 113 -6.65 -0.09 -3.78
C GLU A 113 -7.61 -0.88 -2.86
N MET A 114 -8.92 -0.88 -3.14
CA MET A 114 -9.90 -1.64 -2.37
C MET A 114 -9.73 -3.15 -2.57
N GLY A 115 -9.41 -3.87 -1.50
CA GLY A 115 -9.14 -5.30 -1.50
C GLY A 115 -7.75 -5.69 -2.01
N ASP A 116 -6.87 -4.71 -2.22
CA ASP A 116 -5.52 -4.96 -2.71
C ASP A 116 -4.55 -5.37 -1.59
N LYS A 117 -3.40 -5.91 -1.99
CA LYS A 117 -2.33 -6.40 -1.13
C LYS A 117 -1.88 -5.35 -0.11
N THR A 118 -1.76 -4.08 -0.52
CA THR A 118 -1.41 -2.98 0.40
C THR A 118 -2.47 -2.77 1.48
N GLN A 119 -3.76 -2.93 1.16
CA GLN A 119 -4.84 -2.84 2.14
C GLN A 119 -4.76 -3.96 3.19
N ILE A 120 -4.49 -5.20 2.74
CA ILE A 120 -4.28 -6.36 3.63
C ILE A 120 -3.08 -6.12 4.55
N ALA A 121 -1.96 -5.60 4.01
CA ALA A 121 -0.80 -5.23 4.81
C ALA A 121 -1.15 -4.18 5.87
N THR A 122 -1.93 -3.15 5.52
CA THR A 122 -2.37 -2.11 6.46
C THR A 122 -3.27 -2.67 7.57
N VAL A 123 -4.21 -3.57 7.25
CA VAL A 123 -5.02 -4.30 8.25
C VAL A 123 -4.11 -5.06 9.20
N ALA A 124 -3.14 -5.82 8.67
CA ALA A 124 -2.23 -6.62 9.48
C ALA A 124 -1.32 -5.76 10.37
N LEU A 125 -0.78 -4.66 9.83
CA LEU A 125 0.05 -3.71 10.57
C LEU A 125 -0.76 -3.03 11.69
N ALA A 126 -2.00 -2.62 11.42
CA ALA A 126 -2.85 -1.98 12.43
C ALA A 126 -3.33 -2.95 13.51
N ALA A 127 -3.52 -4.23 13.17
CA ALA A 127 -3.80 -5.28 14.16
C ALA A 127 -2.56 -5.66 14.98
N ARG A 128 -1.35 -5.51 14.42
CA ARG A 128 -0.08 -5.76 15.11
C ARG A 128 0.32 -4.62 16.03
N TYR A 129 0.24 -3.39 15.54
CA TYR A 129 0.62 -2.18 16.27
C TYR A 129 -0.61 -1.51 16.84
N ASP A 130 -0.67 -1.38 18.17
CA ASP A 130 -1.68 -0.58 18.87
C ASP A 130 -1.43 0.93 18.72
N ALA A 131 -1.33 1.39 17.46
CA ALA A 131 -0.92 2.74 17.09
C ALA A 131 -1.58 3.15 15.77
N LEU A 132 -2.91 3.11 15.72
CA LEU A 132 -3.72 3.32 14.51
C LEU A 132 -3.27 4.56 13.70
N VAL A 133 -3.16 5.72 14.33
CA VAL A 133 -2.78 6.96 13.66
C VAL A 133 -1.38 6.86 13.04
N ALA A 134 -0.42 6.26 13.75
CA ALA A 134 0.93 6.09 13.25
C ALA A 134 0.96 5.14 12.04
N VAL A 135 0.21 4.05 12.08
CA VAL A 135 0.10 3.10 10.97
C VAL A 135 -0.54 3.78 9.74
N VAL A 136 -1.68 4.44 9.91
CA VAL A 136 -2.39 5.12 8.81
C VAL A 136 -1.54 6.21 8.19
N MET A 137 -0.89 7.05 9.00
CA MET A 137 -0.04 8.11 8.47
C MET A 137 1.21 7.57 7.79
N GLY A 138 1.82 6.52 8.33
CA GLY A 138 3.01 5.92 7.75
C GLY A 138 2.72 5.18 6.44
N THR A 139 1.68 4.36 6.40
CA THR A 139 1.22 3.70 5.16
C THR A 139 0.85 4.74 4.09
N THR A 140 0.15 5.82 4.46
CA THR A 140 -0.20 6.91 3.53
C THR A 140 1.06 7.60 2.99
N LEU A 141 2.05 7.84 3.85
CA LEU A 141 3.34 8.39 3.41
C LEU A 141 4.06 7.42 2.48
N GLY A 142 4.05 6.12 2.77
CA GLY A 142 4.65 5.09 1.91
C GLY A 142 4.07 5.09 0.51
N MET A 143 2.74 5.18 0.40
CA MET A 143 2.03 5.31 -0.88
C MET A 143 2.44 6.56 -1.65
N LEU A 144 2.54 7.71 -0.97
CA LEU A 144 2.99 8.95 -1.59
C LEU A 144 4.45 8.85 -2.05
N ILE A 145 5.33 8.23 -1.28
CA ILE A 145 6.74 8.02 -1.66
C ILE A 145 6.83 7.21 -2.96
N ALA A 146 6.00 6.18 -3.12
CA ALA A 146 6.00 5.36 -4.33
C ALA A 146 5.37 6.09 -5.55
N ASN A 147 4.26 6.80 -5.34
CA ASN A 147 3.44 7.34 -6.42
C ASN A 147 3.80 8.77 -6.84
N VAL A 148 4.17 9.66 -5.91
CA VAL A 148 4.46 11.08 -6.22
C VAL A 148 5.60 11.22 -7.24
N PRO A 149 6.73 10.47 -7.13
CA PRO A 149 7.78 10.53 -8.14
C PRO A 149 7.26 10.16 -9.54
N ALA A 150 6.41 9.13 -9.64
CA ALA A 150 5.80 8.73 -10.90
C ALA A 150 4.92 9.85 -11.50
N VAL A 151 4.12 10.53 -10.65
CA VAL A 151 3.29 11.66 -11.09
C VAL A 151 4.12 12.86 -11.54
N MET A 152 5.19 13.20 -10.80
CA MET A 152 6.00 14.39 -11.09
C MET A 152 6.89 14.20 -12.31
N LEU A 153 7.48 13.00 -12.44
CA LEU A 153 8.48 12.74 -13.48
C LEU A 153 7.85 12.32 -14.80
N GLY A 154 6.56 11.92 -14.82
CA GLY A 154 5.68 11.76 -16.00
C GLY A 154 6.12 10.70 -17.01
N ASN A 155 7.35 10.84 -17.51
CA ASN A 155 8.15 9.87 -18.24
C ASN A 155 9.10 9.11 -17.29
N PHE A 156 8.78 8.99 -16.00
CA PHE A 156 9.56 8.13 -15.11
C PHE A 156 9.56 6.74 -15.71
N THR A 157 10.68 6.37 -16.33
CA THR A 157 10.78 5.10 -17.00
C THR A 157 10.93 4.08 -15.88
N ALA A 158 9.84 3.41 -15.54
CA ALA A 158 9.87 2.25 -14.64
C ALA A 158 10.95 1.24 -15.08
N GLU A 159 11.35 1.26 -16.36
CA GLU A 159 12.50 0.55 -16.94
C GLU A 159 13.86 0.83 -16.27
N LYS A 160 14.06 1.99 -15.61
CA LYS A 160 15.30 2.31 -14.89
C LYS A 160 15.30 1.85 -13.44
N LEU A 161 14.13 1.58 -12.86
CA LEU A 161 14.07 1.00 -11.52
C LEU A 161 14.25 -0.51 -11.61
N PRO A 162 15.06 -1.12 -10.76
CA PRO A 162 15.16 -2.57 -10.66
C PRO A 162 13.92 -3.12 -9.94
N VAL A 163 12.73 -3.01 -10.55
CA VAL A 163 11.43 -3.36 -9.95
C VAL A 163 11.47 -4.77 -9.34
N ARG A 164 12.10 -5.72 -10.04
CA ARG A 164 12.29 -7.09 -9.54
C ARG A 164 13.08 -7.13 -8.23
N ALA A 165 14.14 -6.34 -8.09
CA ALA A 165 14.93 -6.29 -6.86
C ALA A 165 14.12 -5.67 -5.71
N VAL A 166 13.31 -4.64 -6.00
CA VAL A 166 12.43 -4.00 -5.01
C VAL A 166 11.34 -4.97 -4.54
N HIS A 167 10.69 -5.69 -5.46
CA HIS A 167 9.71 -6.73 -5.12
C HIS A 167 10.34 -7.86 -4.30
N ILE A 168 11.56 -8.29 -4.62
CA ILE A 168 12.30 -9.27 -3.82
C ILE A 168 12.59 -8.72 -2.42
N ALA A 169 13.02 -7.47 -2.30
CA ALA A 169 13.26 -6.83 -0.99
C ALA A 169 11.97 -6.74 -0.16
N ALA A 170 10.85 -6.35 -0.78
CA ALA A 170 9.53 -6.33 -0.14
C ALA A 170 9.10 -7.73 0.31
N ALA A 171 9.29 -8.74 -0.55
CA ALA A 171 8.97 -10.13 -0.23
C ALA A 171 9.79 -10.66 0.96
N ILE A 172 11.09 -10.36 0.99
CA ILE A 172 11.97 -10.70 2.13
C ILE A 172 11.48 -9.99 3.39
N LEU A 173 11.18 -8.69 3.32
CA LEU A 173 10.67 -7.93 4.47
C LEU A 173 9.38 -8.54 5.03
N PHE A 174 8.42 -8.85 4.15
CA PHE A 174 7.17 -9.52 4.54
C PHE A 174 7.41 -10.90 5.14
N ALA A 175 8.33 -11.70 4.59
CA ALA A 175 8.68 -12.99 5.15
C ALA A 175 9.31 -12.86 6.55
N LEU A 176 10.20 -11.89 6.75
CA LEU A 176 10.81 -11.61 8.05
C LEU A 176 9.77 -11.18 9.09
N LEU A 177 8.84 -10.29 8.70
CA LEU A 177 7.73 -9.89 9.57
C LEU A 177 6.82 -11.07 9.92
N GLY A 178 6.47 -11.91 8.94
CA GLY A 178 5.67 -13.12 9.15
C GLY A 178 6.32 -14.11 10.11
N ILE A 179 7.60 -14.42 9.90
CA ILE A 179 8.38 -15.30 10.77
C ILE A 179 8.47 -14.74 12.20
N ALA A 180 8.75 -13.45 12.34
CA ALA A 180 8.86 -12.82 13.65
C ALA A 180 7.53 -12.86 14.41
N VAL A 181 6.41 -12.53 13.75
CA VAL A 181 5.07 -12.61 14.33
C VAL A 181 4.76 -14.05 14.76
N LEU A 182 5.01 -15.05 13.92
CA LEU A 182 4.75 -16.46 14.24
C LEU A 182 5.64 -16.99 15.37
N GLY A 183 6.90 -16.54 15.43
CA GLY A 183 7.85 -16.87 16.48
C GLY A 183 7.57 -16.17 17.82
N GLY A 184 6.56 -15.29 17.89
CA GLY A 184 6.29 -14.48 19.08
C GLY A 184 7.38 -13.46 19.39
N LEU A 185 8.29 -13.22 18.45
CA LEU A 185 9.27 -12.16 18.53
C LEU A 185 8.54 -10.83 18.32
N ASP A 186 8.95 -9.80 19.04
CA ASP A 186 8.68 -8.45 18.59
C ASP A 186 9.81 -8.09 17.61
N PRO A 187 9.59 -8.14 16.28
CA PRO A 187 10.69 -8.07 15.33
C PRO A 187 11.57 -6.85 15.53
N GLY A 188 11.10 -5.78 16.18
CA GLY A 188 11.97 -4.65 16.52
C GLY A 188 12.74 -4.10 15.31
N LEU A 189 12.22 -4.36 14.10
CA LEU A 189 12.58 -3.78 12.80
C LEU A 189 11.61 -2.65 12.50
#